data_AF-A0A4Z2BFZ7-F1
#
_entry.id   AF-A0A4Z2BFZ7-F1
#
_cell.length_a   1.000
_cell.length_b   1.000
_cell.length_c   1.000
_cell.angle_alpha   90.00
_cell.angle_beta   90.00
_cell.angle_gamma   90.00
#
_symmetry.space_group_name_H-M   'P 1'
#
loop_
_entity.id
_entity.type
_entity.pdbx_description
1 polymer ?
#
loop_
_entity_poly.entity_id
_entity_poly.type
_entity_poly.pdbx_seq_one_letter_code
_entity_poly.pdbx_strand_id
1 'polypeptide(L)'
;MYEFQRAAGRMSQRASPAEWAVLHFMFRILEAMRDLCLPLPPGYHTLLAVFAVRCLPHHTFLQYIDHGVLQLTETFVSRLMTDLDNSAVNERLKFSVLKRLPLGFALTGKDDSGRSEFLPLAYLAKLLSDIEQQALNPFEEHVDAEFVQETALKQTLVLLGLEEK
;
A
#
# COMPACT_ATOMS: atom_id res chain seq x y z
N MET A 1 -27.22 1.51 15.52
CA MET A 1 -26.08 1.73 14.59
C MET A 1 -24.73 1.80 15.31
N TYR A 2 -24.64 2.28 16.57
CA TYR A 2 -23.39 2.38 17.34
C TYR A 2 -22.84 1.08 17.97
N GLU A 3 -23.65 0.03 18.13
CA GLU A 3 -23.25 -1.21 18.84
C GLU A 3 -22.37 -2.15 18.00
N PHE A 4 -22.53 -2.19 16.67
CA PHE A 4 -21.69 -3.04 15.80
C PHE A 4 -20.26 -2.52 15.65
N GLN A 5 -20.03 -1.22 15.81
CA GLN A 5 -18.68 -0.62 15.79
C GLN A 5 -17.89 -0.92 17.07
N ARG A 6 -18.56 -1.16 18.20
CA ARG A 6 -17.93 -1.43 19.49
C ARG A 6 -17.53 -2.90 19.68
N ALA A 7 -18.18 -3.82 18.95
CA ALA A 7 -17.84 -5.25 18.97
C ALA A 7 -16.56 -5.60 18.18
N ALA A 8 -16.11 -4.72 17.29
CA ALA A 8 -14.84 -4.86 16.59
C ALA A 8 -13.70 -4.35 17.49
N GLY A 9 -13.21 -5.24 18.37
CA GLY A 9 -12.12 -4.97 19.31
C GLY A 9 -10.84 -4.43 18.64
N ARG A 10 -9.97 -3.82 19.46
CA ARG A 10 -8.69 -3.22 19.02
C ARG A 10 -7.89 -4.18 18.15
N MET A 11 -7.53 -3.74 16.95
CA MET A 11 -6.87 -4.56 15.91
C MET A 11 -5.60 -5.28 16.37
N SER A 12 -4.86 -4.79 17.38
CA SER A 12 -3.61 -5.41 17.89
C SER A 12 -3.76 -6.67 18.78
N GLN A 13 -4.97 -7.20 19.01
CA GLN A 13 -5.14 -8.43 19.82
C GLN A 13 -5.14 -9.71 18.97
N ARG A 14 -4.50 -10.79 19.48
CA ARG A 14 -4.51 -12.12 18.85
C ARG A 14 -5.94 -12.63 18.69
N ALA A 15 -6.31 -13.05 17.48
CA ALA A 15 -7.65 -13.54 17.18
C ALA A 15 -8.01 -14.79 18.00
N SER A 16 -9.19 -14.76 18.61
CA SER A 16 -9.80 -15.87 19.33
C SER A 16 -10.41 -16.91 18.37
N PRO A 17 -10.68 -18.15 18.81
CA PRO A 17 -11.35 -19.16 17.99
C PRO A 17 -12.72 -18.71 17.48
N ALA A 18 -13.43 -17.90 18.26
CA ALA A 18 -14.72 -17.32 17.85
C ALA A 18 -14.56 -16.31 16.70
N GLU A 19 -13.54 -15.45 16.75
CA GLU A 19 -13.24 -14.50 15.66
C GLU A 19 -12.87 -15.22 14.36
N TRP A 20 -12.12 -16.33 14.46
CA TRP A 20 -11.86 -17.21 13.31
C TRP A 20 -13.13 -17.82 12.73
N ALA A 21 -14.02 -18.34 13.57
CA ALA A 21 -15.30 -18.88 13.11
C ALA A 21 -16.16 -17.83 12.41
N VAL A 22 -16.18 -16.60 12.94
CA VAL A 22 -16.86 -15.45 12.31
C VAL A 22 -16.23 -15.12 10.98
N LEU A 23 -14.89 -15.01 10.90
CA LEU A 23 -14.19 -14.72 9.64
C LEU A 23 -14.49 -15.76 8.56
N HIS A 24 -14.44 -17.05 8.91
CA HIS A 24 -14.79 -18.13 7.98
C HIS A 24 -16.24 -18.03 7.51
N PHE A 25 -17.17 -17.79 8.45
CA PHE A 25 -18.58 -17.62 8.11
C PHE A 25 -18.81 -16.42 7.19
N MET A 26 -18.10 -15.32 7.42
CA MET A 26 -18.14 -14.17 6.53
C MET A 26 -17.59 -14.54 5.14
N PHE A 27 -16.40 -15.14 5.00
CA PHE A 27 -15.94 -15.55 3.67
C PHE A 27 -16.95 -16.42 2.90
N ARG A 28 -17.65 -17.34 3.59
CA ARG A 28 -18.73 -18.14 2.98
C ARG A 28 -19.91 -17.29 2.51
N ILE A 29 -20.32 -16.28 3.28
CA ILE A 29 -21.36 -15.34 2.84
C ILE A 29 -20.88 -14.54 1.63
N LEU A 30 -19.65 -14.02 1.65
CA LEU A 30 -19.09 -13.26 0.54
C LEU A 30 -19.15 -14.05 -0.77
N GLU A 31 -18.73 -15.31 -0.73
CA GLU A 31 -18.75 -16.23 -1.86
C GLU A 31 -20.18 -16.53 -2.32
N ALA A 32 -21.07 -16.93 -1.41
CA ALA A 32 -22.46 -17.21 -1.74
C ALA A 32 -23.21 -16.00 -2.33
N MET A 33 -22.96 -14.80 -1.79
CA MET A 33 -23.60 -13.57 -2.28
C MET A 33 -23.05 -13.16 -3.65
N ARG A 34 -21.76 -13.40 -3.91
CA ARG A 34 -21.14 -13.19 -5.23
C ARG A 34 -21.74 -14.13 -6.27
N ASP A 35 -21.92 -15.40 -5.94
CA ASP A 35 -22.49 -16.41 -6.85
C ASP A 35 -23.97 -16.13 -7.16
N LEU A 36 -24.71 -15.61 -6.19
CA LEU A 36 -26.12 -15.24 -6.33
C LEU A 36 -26.32 -13.83 -6.91
N CYS A 37 -25.25 -13.07 -7.18
CA CYS A 37 -25.30 -11.66 -7.59
C CYS A 37 -26.14 -10.76 -6.67
N LEU A 38 -26.15 -11.07 -5.36
CA LEU A 38 -26.89 -10.29 -4.36
C LEU A 38 -26.01 -9.19 -3.75
N PRO A 39 -26.57 -8.01 -3.46
CA PRO A 39 -25.82 -6.96 -2.79
C PRO A 39 -25.52 -7.36 -1.35
N LEU A 40 -24.29 -7.10 -0.90
CA LEU A 40 -23.90 -7.32 0.48
C LEU A 40 -24.51 -6.25 1.40
N PRO A 41 -24.76 -6.57 2.68
CA PRO A 41 -25.18 -5.59 3.66
C PRO A 41 -24.17 -4.42 3.79
N PRO A 42 -24.65 -3.20 4.09
CA PRO A 42 -23.75 -2.06 4.28
C PRO A 42 -22.77 -2.32 5.43
N GLY A 43 -21.50 -1.94 5.22
CA GLY A 43 -20.42 -2.12 6.21
C GLY A 43 -19.80 -3.53 6.24
N TYR A 44 -20.31 -4.47 5.45
CA TYR A 44 -19.82 -5.84 5.41
C TYR A 44 -18.33 -5.96 5.05
N HIS A 45 -17.89 -5.28 3.98
CA HIS A 45 -16.48 -5.28 3.56
C HIS A 45 -15.55 -4.71 4.63
N THR A 46 -15.96 -3.63 5.30
CA THR A 46 -15.21 -3.06 6.42
C THR A 46 -15.03 -4.08 7.53
N LEU A 47 -16.12 -4.74 7.94
CA LEU A 47 -16.09 -5.72 9.02
C LEU A 47 -15.22 -6.93 8.65
N LEU A 48 -15.36 -7.42 7.41
CA LEU A 48 -14.56 -8.53 6.90
C LEU A 48 -13.07 -8.19 6.93
N ALA A 49 -12.68 -7.01 6.46
CA ALA A 49 -11.30 -6.55 6.47
C ALA A 49 -10.74 -6.40 7.90
N VAL A 50 -11.55 -5.92 8.85
CA VAL A 50 -11.17 -5.85 10.28
C VAL A 50 -10.92 -7.23 10.87
N PHE A 51 -11.78 -8.22 10.62
CA PHE A 51 -11.52 -9.57 11.09
C PHE A 51 -10.33 -10.21 10.37
N ALA A 52 -10.21 -10.00 9.06
CA ALA A 52 -9.14 -10.55 8.25
C ALA A 52 -7.76 -10.07 8.72
N VAL A 53 -7.58 -8.78 8.99
CA VAL A 53 -6.29 -8.25 9.45
C VAL A 53 -5.87 -8.78 10.83
N ARG A 54 -6.84 -9.17 11.67
CA ARG A 54 -6.62 -9.72 13.02
C ARG A 54 -6.32 -11.21 13.01
N CYS A 55 -7.01 -11.95 12.15
CA CYS A 55 -6.92 -13.42 12.13
C CYS A 55 -5.82 -13.90 11.19
N LEU A 56 -5.62 -13.24 10.05
CA LEU A 56 -4.71 -13.71 9.01
C LEU A 56 -3.29 -13.19 9.24
N PRO A 57 -2.25 -13.97 8.87
CA PRO A 57 -0.92 -13.44 8.72
C PRO A 57 -0.89 -12.27 7.72
N HIS A 58 -0.03 -11.27 7.95
CA HIS A 58 0.02 -10.04 7.13
C HIS A 58 0.23 -10.34 5.63
N HIS A 59 1.07 -11.32 5.29
CA HIS A 59 1.30 -11.68 3.88
C HIS A 59 0.01 -12.22 3.22
N THR A 60 -0.73 -13.09 3.92
CA THR A 60 -1.99 -13.66 3.43
C THR A 60 -3.04 -12.56 3.30
N PHE A 61 -3.15 -11.68 4.30
CA PHE A 61 -4.06 -10.54 4.25
C PHE A 61 -3.80 -9.65 3.02
N LEU A 62 -2.54 -9.32 2.73
CA LEU A 62 -2.17 -8.52 1.56
C LEU A 62 -2.48 -9.23 0.25
N GLN A 63 -2.24 -10.55 0.16
CA GLN A 63 -2.61 -11.34 -1.03
C GLN A 63 -4.12 -11.30 -1.30
N TYR A 64 -4.93 -11.37 -0.24
CA TYR A 64 -6.38 -11.28 -0.39
C TYR A 64 -6.84 -9.91 -0.90
N ILE A 65 -6.13 -8.84 -0.55
CA ILE A 65 -6.35 -7.50 -1.13
C ILE A 65 -5.92 -7.49 -2.60
N ASP A 66 -4.72 -7.99 -2.91
CA ASP A 66 -4.16 -8.01 -4.26
C ASP A 66 -5.03 -8.79 -5.25
N HIS A 67 -5.66 -9.88 -4.79
CA HIS A 67 -6.60 -10.67 -5.58
C HIS A 67 -8.04 -10.12 -5.59
N GLY A 68 -8.31 -8.99 -4.93
CA GLY A 68 -9.63 -8.36 -4.88
C GLY A 68 -10.67 -9.12 -4.04
N VAL A 69 -10.26 -10.11 -3.24
CA VAL A 69 -11.14 -10.82 -2.31
C VAL A 69 -11.51 -9.90 -1.14
N LEU A 70 -10.54 -9.16 -0.61
CA LEU A 70 -10.75 -8.13 0.40
C LEU A 70 -10.80 -6.75 -0.24
N GLN A 71 -11.97 -6.14 -0.20
CA GLN A 71 -12.16 -4.76 -0.65
C GLN A 71 -11.86 -3.79 0.50
N LEU A 72 -10.90 -2.89 0.25
CA LEU A 72 -10.55 -1.83 1.19
C LEU A 72 -11.61 -0.72 1.14
N THR A 73 -12.17 -0.38 2.31
CA THR A 73 -13.12 0.72 2.47
C THR A 73 -12.48 1.87 3.22
N GLU A 74 -12.93 3.10 2.97
CA GLU A 74 -12.41 4.30 3.65
C GLU A 74 -12.44 4.15 5.17
N THR A 75 -13.55 3.65 5.70
CA THR A 75 -13.71 3.39 7.13
C THR A 75 -12.69 2.39 7.64
N PHE A 76 -12.38 1.33 6.88
CA PHE A 76 -11.36 0.37 7.27
C PHE A 76 -9.98 1.02 7.33
N VAL A 77 -9.60 1.79 6.31
CA VAL A 77 -8.28 2.43 6.26
C VAL A 77 -8.13 3.47 7.36
N SER A 78 -9.15 4.29 7.60
CA SER A 78 -9.15 5.24 8.71
C SER A 78 -8.92 4.53 10.04
N ARG A 79 -9.68 3.45 10.31
CA ARG A 79 -9.49 2.62 11.51
C ARG A 79 -8.15 1.92 11.55
N LEU A 80 -7.61 1.47 10.42
CA LEU A 80 -6.29 0.86 10.36
C LEU A 80 -5.20 1.85 10.80
N MET A 81 -5.35 3.11 10.40
CA MET A 81 -4.40 4.17 10.74
C MET A 81 -4.49 4.57 12.22
N THR A 82 -5.70 4.56 12.80
CA THR A 82 -5.96 4.97 14.20
C THR A 82 -5.82 3.84 15.22
N ASP A 83 -6.28 2.63 14.91
CA ASP A 83 -6.46 1.54 15.88
C ASP A 83 -5.20 0.67 16.04
N LEU A 84 -4.31 0.62 15.04
CA LEU A 84 -3.02 -0.06 15.12
C LEU A 84 -1.93 0.87 15.66
N ASP A 85 -1.12 0.36 16.56
CA ASP A 85 0.10 1.02 17.04
C ASP A 85 1.14 1.19 15.91
N ASN A 86 2.10 2.10 16.12
CA ASN A 86 3.17 2.39 15.15
C ASN A 86 4.42 1.49 15.38
N SER A 87 4.24 0.24 15.80
CA SER A 87 5.35 -0.72 15.76
C SER A 87 5.81 -0.95 14.32
N ALA A 88 7.10 -1.27 14.12
CA ALA A 88 7.67 -1.45 12.78
C ALA A 88 6.91 -2.47 11.91
N VAL A 89 6.28 -3.47 12.53
CA VAL A 89 5.46 -4.47 11.82
C VAL A 89 4.16 -3.84 11.31
N ASN A 90 3.49 -3.05 12.15
CA ASN A 90 2.22 -2.41 11.82
C ASN A 90 2.40 -1.22 10.88
N GLU A 91 3.48 -0.47 10.98
CA GLU A 91 3.81 0.57 10.00
C GLU A 91 4.00 -0.04 8.61
N ARG A 92 4.78 -1.12 8.50
CA ARG A 92 4.95 -1.83 7.22
C ARG A 92 3.61 -2.30 6.66
N LEU A 93 2.69 -2.78 7.51
CA LEU A 93 1.34 -3.16 7.10
C LEU A 93 0.54 -1.94 6.63
N LYS A 94 0.51 -0.84 7.40
CA LYS A 94 -0.16 0.42 7.03
C LYS A 94 0.32 0.91 5.67
N PHE A 95 1.64 1.00 5.46
CA PHE A 95 2.22 1.39 4.17
C PHE A 95 1.86 0.42 3.04
N SER A 96 1.90 -0.89 3.31
CA SER A 96 1.55 -1.91 2.31
C SER A 96 0.09 -1.81 1.88
N VAL A 97 -0.82 -1.50 2.80
CA VAL A 97 -2.23 -1.25 2.50
C VAL A 97 -2.41 0.06 1.74
N LEU A 98 -1.78 1.15 2.18
CA LEU A 98 -1.87 2.45 1.52
C LEU A 98 -1.40 2.41 0.06
N LYS A 99 -0.32 1.66 -0.23
CA LYS A 99 0.18 1.48 -1.61
C LYS A 99 -0.80 0.76 -2.55
N ARG A 100 -1.76 0.02 -1.99
CA ARG A 100 -2.76 -0.75 -2.74
C ARG A 100 -4.08 0.01 -2.91
N LEU A 101 -4.18 1.23 -2.37
CA LEU A 101 -5.37 2.04 -2.53
C LEU A 101 -5.42 2.64 -3.94
N PRO A 102 -6.61 2.65 -4.57
CA PRO A 102 -6.78 3.31 -5.85
C PRO A 102 -6.54 4.83 -5.70
N LEU A 103 -6.07 5.47 -6.77
CA LEU A 103 -5.68 6.88 -6.80
C LEU A 103 -6.80 7.88 -6.40
N GLY A 104 -8.07 7.43 -6.38
CA GLY A 104 -9.25 8.20 -5.97
C GLY A 104 -9.78 7.89 -4.57
N PHE A 105 -9.02 7.18 -3.74
CA PHE A 105 -9.44 6.84 -2.38
C PHE A 105 -9.42 8.08 -1.47
N ALA A 106 -10.58 8.70 -1.27
CA ALA A 106 -10.73 9.84 -0.37
C ALA A 106 -10.73 9.37 1.08
N LEU A 107 -9.69 9.73 1.86
CA LEU A 107 -9.73 9.64 3.31
C LEU A 107 -10.40 10.90 3.84
N THR A 108 -11.73 10.95 3.82
CA THR A 108 -12.48 12.05 4.40
C THR A 108 -12.46 11.91 5.93
N GLY A 109 -11.50 12.61 6.55
CA GLY A 109 -11.55 12.90 7.97
C GLY A 109 -12.77 13.78 8.21
N LYS A 110 -13.85 13.22 8.76
CA LYS A 110 -15.01 13.99 9.18
C LYS A 110 -14.70 14.68 10.49
N ASP A 111 -14.00 15.81 10.38
CA ASP A 111 -13.81 16.75 11.47
C ASP A 111 -14.79 17.91 11.23
N ASP A 112 -15.64 18.22 12.21
CA ASP A 112 -16.73 19.22 12.13
C ASP A 112 -16.23 20.69 12.05
N SER A 113 -15.05 20.93 11.47
CA SER A 113 -14.53 22.26 11.17
C SER A 113 -14.21 22.29 9.67
N GLY A 114 -15.00 23.06 8.92
CA GLY A 114 -14.99 23.12 7.46
C GLY A 114 -13.67 23.56 6.81
N ARG A 115 -12.69 22.67 6.78
CA ARG A 115 -11.63 22.63 5.79
C ARG A 115 -11.61 21.24 5.18
N SER A 116 -12.17 21.13 3.98
CA SER A 116 -11.73 20.10 3.04
C SER A 116 -10.26 20.39 2.66
N GLU A 117 -9.73 19.55 1.77
CA GLU A 117 -8.65 19.86 0.81
C GLU A 117 -7.34 19.06 1.04
N PHE A 118 -7.20 17.99 0.23
CA PHE A 118 -5.96 17.31 -0.20
C PHE A 118 -5.45 16.06 0.56
N LEU A 119 -4.98 15.11 -0.26
CA LEU A 119 -3.99 14.09 0.15
C LEU A 119 -2.74 14.82 0.65
N PRO A 120 -2.04 14.32 1.70
CA PRO A 120 -0.86 14.99 2.22
C PRO A 120 0.15 15.29 1.10
N LEU A 121 0.67 16.51 1.04
CA LEU A 121 1.58 16.95 -0.02
C LEU A 121 2.81 16.03 -0.18
N ALA A 122 3.22 15.35 0.88
CA ALA A 122 4.25 14.30 0.85
C ALA A 122 3.83 13.02 0.10
N TYR A 123 2.56 12.62 0.14
CA TYR A 123 2.01 11.49 -0.64
C TYR A 123 2.00 11.83 -2.13
N LEU A 124 1.60 13.05 -2.46
CA LEU A 124 1.63 13.58 -3.82
C LEU A 124 3.08 13.68 -4.32
N ALA A 125 4.01 14.17 -3.50
CA ALA A 125 5.43 14.27 -3.87
C ALA A 125 6.12 12.90 -4.05
N LYS A 126 5.83 11.92 -3.20
CA LYS A 126 6.41 10.58 -3.33
C LYS A 126 5.83 9.80 -4.51
N LEU A 127 4.53 9.93 -4.77
CA LEU A 127 3.90 9.31 -5.94
C LEU A 127 4.45 9.90 -7.25
N LEU A 128 4.68 11.21 -7.28
CA LEU A 128 5.35 11.87 -8.42
C LEU A 128 6.82 11.44 -8.54
N SER A 129 7.56 11.30 -7.45
CA SER A 129 8.96 10.84 -7.46
C SER A 129 9.10 9.40 -7.93
N ASP A 130 8.20 8.49 -7.54
CA ASP A 130 8.23 7.09 -7.97
C ASP A 130 7.88 6.97 -9.48
N ILE A 131 7.01 7.84 -10.01
CA ILE A 131 6.68 7.93 -11.45
C ILE A 131 7.86 8.51 -12.24
N GLU A 132 8.56 9.50 -11.70
CA GLU A 132 9.75 10.09 -12.30
C GLU A 132 10.91 9.07 -12.38
N GLN A 133 11.13 8.26 -11.33
CA GLN A 133 12.11 7.16 -11.33
C GLN A 133 11.76 6.04 -12.32
N GLN A 134 10.48 5.87 -12.66
CA GLN A 134 10.06 4.96 -13.73
C GLN A 134 10.17 5.59 -15.13
N ALA A 135 10.32 6.91 -15.24
CA ALA A 135 10.31 7.67 -16.49
C ALA A 135 11.69 8.24 -16.93
N LEU A 136 12.70 8.32 -16.05
CA LEU A 136 14.06 8.73 -16.41
C LEU A 136 15.00 7.50 -16.46
N ASN A 137 15.73 7.14 -17.52
CA ASN A 137 15.76 7.50 -18.94
C ASN A 137 16.52 6.33 -19.61
N PRO A 138 16.04 5.69 -20.70
CA PRO A 138 16.70 4.53 -21.35
C PRO A 138 18.05 4.84 -22.02
N PHE A 139 18.64 6.01 -21.74
CA PHE A 139 19.91 6.51 -22.28
C PHE A 139 21.04 6.55 -21.24
N GLU A 140 20.93 5.84 -20.12
CA GLU A 140 22.13 5.44 -19.38
C GLU A 140 22.90 4.40 -20.21
N GLU A 141 23.58 4.89 -21.25
CA GLU A 141 24.57 4.12 -21.98
C GLU A 141 25.73 3.89 -21.01
N HIS A 142 25.96 2.61 -20.65
CA HIS A 142 27.05 2.18 -19.81
C HIS A 142 28.37 2.47 -20.53
N VAL A 143 28.90 3.68 -20.38
CA VAL A 143 30.18 4.04 -20.96
C VAL A 143 31.26 3.41 -20.09
N ASP A 144 31.96 2.44 -20.67
CA ASP A 144 33.02 1.70 -20.00
C ASP A 144 34.12 2.67 -19.54
N ALA A 145 34.30 2.76 -18.22
CA ALA A 145 35.25 3.68 -17.61
C ALA A 145 36.68 3.42 -18.09
N GLU A 146 37.01 2.18 -18.47
CA GLU A 146 38.30 1.81 -19.05
C GLU A 146 38.50 2.47 -20.42
N PHE A 147 37.46 2.49 -21.27
CA PHE A 147 37.49 3.16 -22.56
C PHE A 147 37.58 4.68 -22.45
N VAL A 148 36.87 5.27 -21.48
CA VAL A 148 36.96 6.71 -21.19
C VAL A 148 38.35 7.07 -20.71
N GLN A 149 38.93 6.27 -19.82
CA GLN A 149 40.28 6.48 -19.32
C GLN A 149 41.32 6.32 -20.44
N GLU A 150 41.20 5.30 -21.29
CA GLU A 150 42.11 5.09 -22.43
C GLU A 150 42.01 6.25 -23.43
N THR A 151 40.80 6.74 -23.69
CA THR A 151 40.57 7.89 -24.58
C THR A 151 41.15 9.17 -23.99
N ALA A 152 40.94 9.41 -22.69
CA ALA A 152 41.53 10.54 -21.98
C ALA A 152 43.06 10.48 -21.96
N LEU A 153 43.64 9.27 -21.80
CA LEU A 153 45.08 9.06 -21.83
C LEU A 153 45.65 9.38 -23.22
N LYS A 154 45.04 8.87 -24.30
CA LYS A 154 45.43 9.16 -25.68
C LYS A 154 45.35 10.65 -25.98
N GLN A 155 44.26 11.31 -25.63
CA GLN A 155 44.12 12.76 -25.80
C GLN A 155 45.17 13.56 -25.02
N THR A 156 45.53 13.10 -23.82
CA THR A 156 46.59 13.74 -23.02
C THR A 156 47.97 13.55 -23.65
N LEU A 157 48.26 12.37 -24.19
CA LEU A 157 49.50 12.10 -24.91
C LEU A 157 49.63 12.97 -26.16
N VAL A 158 48.55 13.15 -26.91
CA VAL A 158 48.47 14.09 -28.04
C VAL A 158 48.78 15.52 -27.58
N LEU A 159 48.14 15.98 -26.50
CA LEU A 159 48.33 17.33 -25.96
C LEU A 159 49.76 17.57 -25.45
N LEU A 160 50.41 16.54 -24.91
CA LEU A 160 51.80 16.60 -24.44
C LEU A 160 52.81 16.37 -25.58
N GLY A 161 52.36 16.05 -26.79
CA GLY A 161 53.22 15.77 -27.95
C GLY A 161 54.04 14.48 -27.83
N LEU A 162 53.57 13.52 -27.03
CA LEU A 162 54.26 12.27 -26.69
C LEU A 162 53.72 11.05 -27.44
N GLU A 163 52.99 11.25 -28.53
CA GLU A 163 52.56 10.12 -29.37
C GLU A 163 53.77 9.42 -30.00
N GLU A 164 53.94 8.12 -29.75
CA GLU A 164 54.84 7.30 -30.56
C GLU A 164 54.30 7.24 -31.99
N LYS A 165 55.19 7.41 -32.96
CA LYS A 165 54.86 7.46 -34.40
C LYS A 165 54.60 6.09 -34.98
#